data_AF-A0A318AER8-F1
#
_entry.id   AF-A0A318AER8-F1
#
_cell.length_a   1.000
_cell.length_b   1.000
_cell.length_c   1.000
_cell.angle_alpha   90.00
_cell.angle_beta   90.00
_cell.angle_gamma   90.00
#
_symmetry.space_group_name_H-M   'P 1'
#
loop_
_entity.id
_entity.type
_entity.pdbx_description
1 polymer ?
#
loop_
_entity_poly.entity_id
_entity_poly.type
_entity_poly.pdbx_seq_one_letter_code
_entity_poly.pdbx_strand_id
1 'polypeptide(L)'
;MTELLTVAVDGSALGNPGPAGWCWYISDEHWAAGGWDEATNNQGELQAVIELLATTANLDTDLHIVADSQYVINSITQWMPGWKKRGWKKKDGKPVQNQQMMIHLDRLMTQAQQAGRKIRFDWVRGHTGHELNEAADQRARAVAEAFRDGTVPDYGPGLNSAGRSSHLTASESVAQPASADRLASGTTTTQPRPGVQVTTELSHDESETIIARARQAQRSPQQELARLIRLAMNHDYQSPPGH
;
A
#
# COMPACT_ATOMS: atom_id res chain seq x y z
N MET A 1 19.46 -12.72 -14.21
CA MET A 1 19.38 -11.47 -13.41
C MET A 1 17.93 -11.36 -13.01
N THR A 2 17.64 -11.26 -11.72
CA THR A 2 16.28 -11.06 -11.22
C THR A 2 15.76 -9.71 -11.73
N GLU A 3 14.49 -9.63 -12.12
CA GLU A 3 13.88 -8.35 -12.53
C GLU A 3 13.96 -7.34 -11.37
N LEU A 4 14.12 -6.05 -11.68
CA LEU A 4 14.18 -4.96 -10.70
C LEU A 4 12.91 -4.13 -10.82
N LEU A 5 12.18 -3.99 -9.71
CA LEU A 5 10.98 -3.18 -9.63
C LEU A 5 11.28 -1.89 -8.86
N THR A 6 11.13 -0.76 -9.54
CA THR A 6 11.21 0.57 -8.92
C THR A 6 9.84 0.98 -8.42
N VAL A 7 9.77 1.36 -7.14
CA VAL A 7 8.53 1.66 -6.44
C VAL A 7 8.70 2.91 -5.60
N ALA A 8 7.79 3.86 -5.71
CA ALA A 8 7.70 4.96 -4.76
C ALA A 8 6.80 4.59 -3.58
N VAL A 9 7.14 5.06 -2.39
CA VAL A 9 6.33 4.90 -1.18
C VAL A 9 6.16 6.27 -0.53
N ASP A 10 4.95 6.55 -0.04
CA ASP A 10 4.66 7.80 0.64
C ASP A 10 3.56 7.64 1.70
N GLY A 11 3.52 8.58 2.63
CA GLY A 11 2.50 8.71 3.67
C GLY A 11 2.10 10.16 3.88
N SER A 12 0.81 10.38 4.10
CA SER A 12 0.24 11.71 4.32
C SER A 12 -0.62 11.71 5.56
N ALA A 13 -0.53 12.77 6.38
CA ALA A 13 -1.41 12.97 7.53
C ALA A 13 -1.97 14.41 7.58
N LEU A 14 -3.28 14.54 7.72
CA LEU A 14 -4.00 15.80 7.84
C LEU A 14 -4.05 16.25 9.31
N GLY A 15 -2.88 16.62 9.82
CA GLY A 15 -2.61 16.75 11.26
C GLY A 15 -1.68 15.64 11.73
N ASN A 16 -0.92 15.86 12.81
CA ASN A 16 0.11 14.92 13.26
C ASN A 16 0.06 14.72 14.79
N PRO A 17 -0.85 13.88 15.32
CA PRO A 17 -1.69 12.92 14.60
C PRO A 17 -2.97 13.52 13.96
N GLY A 18 -3.55 12.81 12.98
CA GLY A 18 -4.80 13.15 12.30
C GLY A 18 -5.19 12.10 11.24
N PRO A 19 -6.26 12.30 10.45
CA PRO A 19 -6.61 11.42 9.35
C PRO A 19 -5.42 11.23 8.42
N ALA A 20 -5.10 9.98 8.10
CA ALA A 20 -3.84 9.65 7.46
C ALA A 20 -4.01 8.56 6.42
N GLY A 21 -3.13 8.59 5.42
CA GLY A 21 -3.05 7.62 4.35
C GLY A 21 -1.61 7.22 4.05
N TRP A 22 -1.47 6.09 3.38
CA TRP A 22 -0.23 5.54 2.87
C TRP A 22 -0.44 5.08 1.43
N CYS A 23 0.61 5.08 0.63
CA CYS A 23 0.57 4.55 -0.73
C CYS A 23 1.93 3.96 -1.11
N TRP A 24 1.93 2.83 -1.82
CA TRP A 24 3.04 2.44 -2.68
C TRP A 24 2.59 2.51 -4.14
N TYR A 25 3.49 2.93 -5.02
CA TYR A 25 3.16 3.23 -6.41
C TYR A 25 4.27 2.76 -7.37
N ILE A 26 3.87 2.02 -8.41
CA ILE A 26 4.74 1.60 -9.52
C ILE A 26 4.26 2.27 -10.81
N SER A 27 2.96 2.21 -11.06
CA SER A 27 2.25 2.75 -12.24
C SER A 27 0.77 2.88 -11.92
N ASP A 28 -0.02 3.52 -12.79
CA ASP A 28 -1.45 3.69 -12.59
C ASP A 28 -2.22 2.36 -12.53
N GLU A 29 -1.67 1.29 -13.13
CA GLU A 29 -2.20 -0.07 -13.07
C GLU A 29 -1.70 -0.88 -11.87
N HIS A 30 -0.65 -0.41 -11.21
CA HIS A 30 0.05 -1.11 -10.13
C HIS A 30 0.37 -0.19 -8.96
N TRP A 31 -0.62 0.00 -8.08
CA TRP A 31 -0.48 0.75 -6.84
C TRP A 31 -1.50 0.28 -5.82
N ALA A 32 -1.21 0.48 -4.54
CA ALA A 32 -2.21 0.35 -3.50
C ALA A 32 -2.01 1.41 -2.42
N ALA A 33 -3.13 1.78 -1.82
CA ALA A 33 -3.19 2.76 -0.75
C ALA A 33 -4.13 2.30 0.35
N GLY A 34 -4.03 2.94 1.52
CA GLY A 34 -4.89 2.68 2.68
C GLY A 34 -4.68 3.75 3.74
N GLY A 35 -5.40 3.70 4.86
CA GLY A 35 -5.35 4.78 5.84
C GLY A 35 -6.07 4.51 7.15
N TRP A 36 -6.10 5.53 8.00
CA TRP A 36 -6.72 5.53 9.33
C TRP A 36 -7.39 6.88 9.63
N ASP A 37 -8.36 6.85 10.55
CA ASP A 37 -8.98 8.07 11.11
C ASP A 37 -7.96 8.93 11.86
N GLU A 38 -6.96 8.29 12.49
CA GLU A 38 -5.93 8.97 13.27
C GLU A 38 -4.59 8.21 13.22
N ALA A 39 -3.60 8.78 12.56
CA ALA A 39 -2.20 8.36 12.62
C ALA A 39 -1.25 9.54 12.38
N THR A 40 0.05 9.30 12.47
CA THR A 40 1.11 10.27 12.16
C THR A 40 1.62 10.08 10.73
N ASN A 41 2.27 11.12 10.17
CA ASN A 41 2.90 11.01 8.84
C ASN A 41 3.87 9.83 8.77
N ASN A 42 4.77 9.74 9.76
CA ASN A 42 5.76 8.67 9.87
C ASN A 42 5.13 7.26 9.93
N GLN A 43 3.93 7.12 10.49
CA GLN A 43 3.21 5.83 10.46
C GLN A 43 2.71 5.52 9.06
N GLY A 44 2.15 6.50 8.34
CA GLY A 44 1.78 6.34 6.93
C GLY A 44 2.96 5.92 6.06
N GLU A 45 4.07 6.63 6.15
CA GLU A 45 5.27 6.34 5.35
C GLU A 45 5.85 4.94 5.66
N LEU A 46 5.91 4.55 6.95
CA LEU A 46 6.36 3.20 7.33
C LEU A 46 5.41 2.11 6.85
N GLN A 47 4.10 2.35 6.88
CA GLN A 47 3.11 1.39 6.42
C GLN A 47 3.20 1.17 4.91
N ALA A 48 3.43 2.22 4.12
CA ALA A 48 3.62 2.07 2.69
C ALA A 48 4.73 1.06 2.36
N VAL A 49 5.85 1.09 3.10
CA VAL A 49 6.93 0.10 2.96
C VAL A 49 6.48 -1.29 3.41
N ILE A 50 5.81 -1.40 4.55
CA ILE A 50 5.28 -2.68 5.08
C ILE A 50 4.39 -3.36 4.05
N GLU A 51 3.42 -2.63 3.51
CA GLU A 51 2.43 -3.12 2.56
C GLU A 51 3.08 -3.51 1.22
N LEU A 52 4.05 -2.72 0.76
CA LEU A 52 4.85 -3.06 -0.42
C LEU A 52 5.59 -4.40 -0.22
N LEU A 53 6.29 -4.56 0.90
CA LEU A 53 7.06 -5.77 1.19
C LEU A 53 6.16 -6.99 1.34
N ALA A 54 5.02 -6.84 2.01
CA ALA A 54 4.05 -7.91 2.19
C ALA A 54 3.41 -8.32 0.86
N THR A 55 2.93 -7.36 0.06
CA THR A 55 2.27 -7.63 -1.23
C THR A 55 3.20 -8.29 -2.22
N THR A 56 4.49 -7.94 -2.18
CA THR A 56 5.49 -8.46 -3.12
C THR A 56 6.28 -9.66 -2.58
N ALA A 57 5.92 -10.21 -1.41
CA ALA A 57 6.70 -11.24 -0.72
C ALA A 57 6.92 -12.52 -1.55
N ASN A 58 5.98 -12.85 -2.44
CA ASN A 58 6.02 -14.04 -3.30
C ASN A 58 6.61 -13.76 -4.69
N LEU A 59 7.11 -12.55 -4.96
CA LEU A 59 7.73 -12.21 -6.23
C LEU A 59 9.24 -12.44 -6.19
N ASP A 60 9.76 -13.12 -7.20
CA ASP A 60 11.20 -13.20 -7.47
C ASP A 60 11.64 -11.94 -8.24
N THR A 61 11.68 -10.81 -7.53
CA THR A 61 11.96 -9.48 -8.09
C THR A 61 12.65 -8.63 -7.05
N ASP A 62 13.82 -8.07 -7.39
CA ASP A 62 14.52 -7.13 -6.53
C ASP A 62 13.72 -5.82 -6.42
N LEU A 63 13.83 -5.12 -5.29
CA LEU A 63 13.17 -3.83 -5.08
C LEU A 63 14.16 -2.68 -5.09
N HIS A 64 13.77 -1.62 -5.79
CA HIS A 64 14.32 -0.29 -5.66
C HIS A 64 13.23 0.63 -5.14
N ILE A 65 13.28 0.92 -3.84
CA ILE A 65 12.29 1.72 -3.13
C ILE A 65 12.76 3.17 -3.09
N VAL A 66 11.92 4.08 -3.56
CA VAL A 66 12.14 5.52 -3.56
C VAL A 66 11.20 6.16 -2.55
N ALA A 67 11.73 7.03 -1.69
CA ALA A 67 10.94 7.77 -0.71
C ALA A 67 11.59 9.14 -0.45
N ASP A 68 10.79 10.14 -0.09
CA ASP A 68 11.28 11.44 0.36
C ASP A 68 11.48 11.53 1.88
N SER A 69 10.98 10.54 2.63
CA SER A 69 11.17 10.43 4.07
C SER A 69 12.56 9.94 4.46
N GLN A 70 13.38 10.89 4.93
CA GLN A 70 14.64 10.55 5.60
C GLN A 70 14.41 9.73 6.88
N TYR A 71 13.28 9.93 7.57
CA TYR A 71 12.96 9.16 8.77
C TYR A 71 12.82 7.67 8.44
N VAL A 72 12.04 7.32 7.42
CA VAL A 72 11.87 5.93 6.98
C VAL A 72 13.20 5.35 6.53
N ILE A 73 13.88 6.00 5.60
CA ILE A 73 15.14 5.49 5.04
C ILE A 73 16.16 5.24 6.14
N ASN A 74 16.38 6.21 7.04
CA ASN A 74 17.36 6.05 8.12
C ASN A 74 16.92 5.03 9.18
N SER A 75 15.62 4.96 9.48
CA SER A 75 15.09 3.96 10.41
C SER A 75 15.42 2.54 9.96
N ILE A 76 15.30 2.27 8.66
CA ILE A 76 15.54 0.95 8.08
C ILE A 76 17.03 0.69 7.88
N THR A 77 17.73 1.61 7.23
CA THR A 77 19.09 1.37 6.74
C THR A 77 20.17 1.64 7.79
N GLN A 78 19.93 2.53 8.75
CA GLN A 78 20.96 2.97 9.70
C GLN A 78 20.63 2.58 11.15
N TRP A 79 19.39 2.78 11.59
CA TRP A 79 19.06 2.72 13.03
C TRP A 79 18.57 1.35 13.49
N MET A 80 17.75 0.67 12.68
CA MET A 80 17.17 -0.64 13.01
C MET A 80 18.22 -1.66 13.48
N PRO A 81 19.39 -1.84 12.85
CA PRO A 81 20.40 -2.79 13.35
C PRO A 81 20.84 -2.49 14.79
N GLY A 82 21.00 -1.21 15.13
CA GLY A 82 21.35 -0.77 16.48
C GLY A 82 20.20 -0.93 17.47
N TRP A 83 18.97 -0.68 17.05
CA TRP A 83 17.78 -0.88 17.89
C TRP A 83 17.55 -2.35 18.22
N LYS A 84 17.70 -3.26 17.24
CA LYS A 84 17.61 -4.72 17.45
C LYS A 84 18.58 -5.20 18.52
N LYS A 85 19.86 -4.81 18.41
CA LYS A 85 20.91 -5.15 19.39
C LYS A 85 20.60 -4.66 20.80
N ARG A 86 19.77 -3.63 20.94
CA ARG A 86 19.42 -2.99 22.22
C ARG A 86 18.00 -3.33 22.68
N GLY A 87 17.40 -4.38 22.13
CA GLY A 87 16.06 -4.83 22.50
C GLY A 87 14.98 -3.78 22.19
N TRP A 88 15.13 -3.07 21.06
CA TRP A 88 14.20 -2.04 20.58
C TRP A 88 14.05 -0.83 21.51
N LYS A 89 15.15 -0.42 22.14
CA LYS A 89 15.22 0.76 23.03
C LYS A 89 16.18 1.83 22.52
N LYS A 90 15.83 3.10 22.72
CA LYS A 90 16.69 4.29 22.53
C LYS A 90 17.73 4.42 23.64
N LYS A 91 18.72 5.31 23.46
CA LYS A 91 19.85 5.47 24.41
C LYS A 91 19.40 5.80 25.85
N ASP A 92 18.29 6.50 25.98
CA ASP A 92 17.62 6.86 27.23
C ASP A 92 16.81 5.71 27.87
N GLY A 93 16.85 4.51 27.31
CA GLY A 93 16.13 3.32 27.80
C GLY A 93 14.67 3.25 27.39
N LYS A 94 14.12 4.30 26.76
CA LYS A 94 12.73 4.30 26.27
C LYS A 94 12.57 3.42 25.03
N PRO A 95 11.37 2.89 24.77
CA PRO A 95 11.04 2.28 23.49
C PRO A 95 11.41 3.16 22.29
N VAL A 96 11.78 2.53 21.18
CA VAL A 96 11.89 3.25 19.90
C VAL A 96 10.51 3.71 19.43
N GLN A 97 10.46 4.83 18.71
CA GLN A 97 9.22 5.29 18.10
C GLN A 97 8.74 4.27 17.08
N ASN A 98 7.42 4.07 16.98
CA ASN A 98 6.79 3.12 16.06
C ASN A 98 7.32 1.67 16.21
N GLN A 99 7.72 1.28 17.43
CA GLN A 99 8.38 -0.01 17.70
C GLN A 99 7.69 -1.21 17.07
N GLN A 100 6.36 -1.32 17.17
CA GLN A 100 5.63 -2.46 16.61
C GLN A 100 5.75 -2.52 15.08
N MET A 101 5.62 -1.39 14.39
CA MET A 101 5.82 -1.31 12.94
C MET A 101 7.26 -1.63 12.56
N MET A 102 8.23 -1.13 13.32
CA MET A 102 9.65 -1.42 13.08
C MET A 102 9.99 -2.90 13.26
N ILE A 103 9.43 -3.57 14.27
CA ILE A 103 9.56 -5.02 14.47
C ILE A 103 8.93 -5.77 13.29
N HIS A 104 7.75 -5.34 12.86
CA HIS A 104 7.07 -6.00 11.75
C HIS A 104 7.85 -5.84 10.43
N LEU A 105 8.31 -4.64 10.14
CA LEU A 105 9.17 -4.34 9.00
C LEU A 105 10.47 -5.16 9.03
N ASP A 106 11.10 -5.30 10.19
CA ASP A 106 12.30 -6.13 10.35
C ASP A 106 12.05 -7.61 9.98
N ARG A 107 10.88 -8.16 10.32
CA ARG A 107 10.49 -9.52 9.94
C ARG A 107 10.38 -9.64 8.42
N LEU A 108 9.70 -8.70 7.76
CA LEU A 108 9.54 -8.68 6.30
C LEU A 108 10.88 -8.53 5.56
N MET A 109 11.73 -7.62 6.03
CA MET A 109 13.09 -7.43 5.48
C MET A 109 13.94 -8.70 5.65
N THR A 110 13.86 -9.35 6.82
CA THR A 110 14.58 -10.60 7.08
C THR A 110 14.09 -11.72 6.16
N GLN A 111 12.77 -11.86 5.97
CA GLN A 111 12.19 -12.84 5.04
C GLN A 111 12.66 -12.59 3.60
N ALA A 112 12.60 -11.34 3.13
CA ALA A 112 13.07 -10.99 1.79
C ALA A 112 14.56 -11.33 1.62
N GLN A 113 15.39 -11.00 2.60
CA GLN A 113 16.82 -11.33 2.57
C GLN A 113 17.08 -12.84 2.55
N GLN A 114 16.32 -13.62 3.34
CA GLN A 114 16.42 -15.08 3.36
C GLN A 114 16.01 -15.71 2.02
N ALA A 115 15.06 -15.11 1.32
CA ALA A 115 14.69 -15.48 -0.04
C ALA A 115 15.70 -15.03 -1.12
N GLY A 116 16.79 -14.37 -0.74
CA GLY A 116 17.82 -13.88 -1.67
C GLY A 116 17.45 -12.58 -2.39
N ARG A 117 16.34 -11.95 -2.01
CA ARG A 117 15.83 -10.72 -2.63
C ARG A 117 16.68 -9.51 -2.20
N LYS A 118 17.09 -8.68 -3.15
CA LYS A 118 17.80 -7.43 -2.85
C LYS A 118 16.80 -6.29 -2.77
N ILE A 119 16.92 -5.50 -1.71
CA ILE A 119 16.10 -4.30 -1.49
C ILE A 119 17.06 -3.11 -1.33
N ARG A 120 16.87 -2.09 -2.15
CA ARG A 120 17.62 -0.83 -2.11
C ARG A 120 16.68 0.32 -1.86
N PHE A 121 17.14 1.31 -1.09
CA PHE A 121 16.40 2.53 -0.79
C PHE A 121 17.16 3.74 -1.34
N ASP A 122 16.47 4.58 -2.10
CA ASP A 122 17.00 5.87 -2.54
C ASP A 122 16.14 7.01 -2.00
N TRP A 123 16.83 8.01 -1.45
CA TRP A 123 16.18 9.24 -1.02
C TRP A 123 16.00 10.18 -2.20
N VAL A 124 14.77 10.64 -2.40
CA VAL A 124 14.47 11.74 -3.30
C VAL A 124 14.11 12.98 -2.52
N ARG A 125 14.36 14.16 -3.10
CA ARG A 125 13.94 15.40 -2.46
C ARG A 125 12.44 15.57 -2.68
N GLY A 126 11.68 15.77 -1.60
CA GLY A 126 10.27 16.15 -1.71
C GLY A 126 10.10 17.49 -2.46
N HIS A 127 8.90 17.75 -2.98
CA HIS A 127 8.48 19.00 -3.63
C HIS A 127 8.88 19.21 -5.10
N THR A 128 8.43 18.32 -6.00
CA THR A 128 8.44 18.40 -7.48
C THR A 128 9.70 17.88 -8.20
N GLY A 129 9.51 17.08 -9.25
CA GLY A 129 10.54 16.50 -10.12
C GLY A 129 10.67 14.98 -10.05
N HIS A 130 9.77 14.29 -9.35
CA HIS A 130 9.81 12.83 -9.16
C HIS A 130 8.42 12.22 -9.33
N GLU A 131 8.03 11.95 -10.58
CA GLU A 131 6.68 11.51 -10.97
C GLU A 131 6.15 10.34 -10.13
N LEU A 132 6.97 9.32 -9.85
CA LEU A 132 6.55 8.19 -9.00
C LEU A 132 6.23 8.62 -7.57
N ASN A 133 7.06 9.50 -6.97
CA ASN A 133 6.85 9.97 -5.60
C ASN A 133 5.65 10.91 -5.54
N GLU A 134 5.48 11.79 -6.52
CA GLU A 134 4.31 12.67 -6.61
C GLU A 134 3.01 11.88 -6.75
N ALA A 135 3.03 10.80 -7.54
CA ALA A 135 1.89 9.90 -7.67
C ALA A 135 1.56 9.17 -6.36
N ALA A 136 2.57 8.78 -5.58
CA ALA A 136 2.39 8.16 -4.27
C ALA A 136 1.87 9.17 -3.23
N ASP A 137 2.45 10.38 -3.14
CA ASP A 137 1.99 11.47 -2.25
C ASP A 137 0.52 11.79 -2.51
N GLN A 138 0.17 12.02 -3.79
CA GLN A 138 -1.19 12.38 -4.18
C GLN A 138 -2.20 11.32 -3.71
N ARG A 139 -1.87 10.04 -3.87
CA ARG A 139 -2.74 8.93 -3.46
C ARG A 139 -2.81 8.78 -1.94
N ALA A 140 -1.69 8.85 -1.25
CA ALA A 140 -1.66 8.83 0.21
C ALA A 140 -2.49 9.97 0.80
N ARG A 141 -2.36 11.17 0.24
CA ARG A 141 -3.14 12.35 0.61
C ARG A 141 -4.63 12.17 0.31
N ALA A 142 -4.99 11.67 -0.86
CA ALA A 142 -6.38 11.41 -1.23
C ALA A 142 -7.05 10.44 -0.24
N VAL A 143 -6.32 9.42 0.22
CA VAL A 143 -6.82 8.53 1.28
C VAL A 143 -7.02 9.28 2.59
N ALA A 144 -6.05 10.07 3.03
CA ALA A 144 -6.17 10.87 4.25
C ALA A 144 -7.39 11.82 4.21
N GLU A 145 -7.64 12.45 3.07
CA GLU A 145 -8.82 13.31 2.84
C GLU A 145 -10.13 12.50 2.88
N ALA A 146 -10.16 11.31 2.29
CA ALA A 146 -11.34 10.44 2.35
C ALA A 146 -11.68 10.04 3.79
N PHE A 147 -10.68 9.73 4.62
CA PHE A 147 -10.86 9.44 6.05
C PHE A 147 -11.36 10.66 6.82
N ARG A 148 -10.81 11.86 6.56
CA ARG A 148 -11.33 13.11 7.14
C ARG A 148 -12.80 13.33 6.80
N ASP A 149 -13.18 13.05 5.56
CA ASP A 149 -14.52 13.36 5.03
C ASP A 149 -15.52 12.20 5.24
N GLY A 150 -15.08 11.07 5.79
CA GLY A 150 -15.92 9.88 6.00
C GLY A 150 -16.38 9.20 4.71
N THR A 151 -15.61 9.36 3.63
CA THR A 151 -15.90 8.76 2.31
C THR A 151 -15.09 7.48 2.09
N VAL A 152 -15.43 6.71 1.06
CA VAL A 152 -14.67 5.49 0.71
C VAL A 152 -13.47 5.91 -0.15
N PRO A 153 -12.21 5.71 0.31
CA PRO A 153 -11.04 6.01 -0.49
C PRO A 153 -10.89 5.03 -1.66
N ASP A 154 -10.18 5.46 -2.71
CA ASP A 154 -9.65 4.57 -3.72
C ASP A 154 -8.41 3.86 -3.16
N TYR A 155 -8.52 2.56 -2.97
CA TYR A 155 -7.43 1.71 -2.46
C TYR A 155 -6.46 1.27 -3.55
N GLY A 156 -6.75 1.59 -4.82
CA GLY A 156 -5.95 1.23 -5.96
C GLY A 156 -6.16 -0.20 -6.47
N PRO A 157 -5.60 -0.51 -7.65
CA PRO A 157 -5.78 -1.78 -8.32
C PRO A 157 -4.91 -2.92 -7.74
N GLY A 158 -3.98 -2.64 -6.82
CA GLY A 158 -3.03 -3.63 -6.30
C GLY A 158 -1.95 -3.98 -7.32
N LEU A 159 -1.30 -5.14 -7.16
CA LEU A 159 -0.13 -5.53 -7.95
C LEU A 159 -0.46 -6.32 -9.24
N ASN A 160 -1.74 -6.43 -9.62
CA ASN A 160 -2.26 -7.05 -10.85
C ASN A 160 -1.29 -7.97 -11.63
N SER A 161 -1.38 -9.29 -11.44
CA SER A 161 -0.55 -10.29 -12.12
C SER A 161 -0.81 -10.43 -13.64
N ALA A 162 -1.68 -9.61 -14.23
CA ALA A 162 -2.14 -9.72 -15.62
C ALA A 162 -1.25 -8.89 -16.57
N GLY A 163 0.04 -9.19 -16.63
CA GLY A 163 0.93 -8.40 -17.49
C GLY A 163 2.40 -8.83 -17.56
N ARG A 164 2.76 -10.07 -17.23
CA ARG A 164 4.06 -10.60 -17.65
C ARG A 164 3.98 -11.02 -19.11
N SER A 165 4.14 -10.06 -20.03
CA SER A 165 4.73 -10.31 -21.35
C SER A 165 5.20 -9.03 -22.05
N SER A 166 6.44 -9.12 -22.54
CA SER A 166 7.13 -8.33 -23.57
C SER A 166 7.82 -7.01 -23.19
N HIS A 167 9.05 -7.14 -22.69
CA HIS A 167 10.17 -6.40 -23.28
C HIS A 167 10.28 -6.74 -24.77
N LEU A 168 10.43 -5.74 -25.65
CA LEU A 168 11.53 -5.61 -26.62
C LEU A 168 11.39 -4.34 -27.50
N THR A 169 12.44 -3.53 -27.44
CA THR A 169 13.02 -2.68 -28.51
C THR A 169 12.29 -1.45 -29.04
N ALA A 170 12.88 -0.29 -28.73
CA ALA A 170 12.95 0.84 -29.65
C ALA A 170 13.71 0.45 -30.93
N SER A 171 13.20 0.83 -32.11
CA SER A 171 13.88 1.61 -33.16
C SER A 171 13.17 1.49 -34.53
N GLU A 172 13.03 2.65 -35.17
CA GLU A 172 12.94 2.93 -36.63
C GLU A 172 11.64 2.67 -37.44
N SER A 173 10.98 3.80 -37.75
CA SER A 173 10.64 4.33 -39.09
C SER A 173 10.43 3.35 -40.26
N VAL A 174 9.26 3.43 -40.93
CA VAL A 174 9.10 3.83 -42.35
C VAL A 174 7.63 3.67 -42.81
N ALA A 175 7.13 4.73 -43.47
CA ALA A 175 6.08 4.83 -44.50
C ALA A 175 4.59 4.50 -44.23
N GLN A 176 3.79 5.58 -44.29
CA GLN A 176 2.44 5.68 -44.91
C GLN A 176 2.53 5.49 -46.45
N PRO A 177 1.43 5.23 -47.22
CA PRO A 177 0.14 5.93 -47.11
C PRO A 177 -1.17 5.19 -47.50
N ALA A 178 -2.25 5.98 -47.47
CA ALA A 178 -3.59 5.85 -48.10
C ALA A 178 -4.67 5.13 -47.27
N SER A 179 -5.96 5.52 -47.22
CA SER A 179 -6.75 6.69 -47.64
C SER A 179 -8.19 6.43 -47.10
N ALA A 180 -8.93 7.51 -46.83
CA ALA A 180 -10.40 7.61 -46.83
C ALA A 180 -11.23 6.92 -45.72
N ASP A 181 -11.71 7.78 -44.82
CA ASP A 181 -13.13 8.08 -44.64
C ASP A 181 -14.06 6.98 -44.08
N ARG A 182 -14.48 7.15 -42.81
CA ARG A 182 -15.89 7.02 -42.37
C ARG A 182 -16.05 7.40 -40.89
N LEU A 183 -16.95 8.35 -40.65
CA LEU A 183 -17.56 8.59 -39.35
C LEU A 183 -18.30 7.34 -38.85
N ALA A 184 -18.07 6.97 -37.59
CA ALA A 184 -19.04 6.23 -36.79
C ALA A 184 -18.81 6.51 -35.31
N SER A 185 -19.81 7.13 -34.68
CA SER A 185 -19.98 7.22 -33.24
C SER A 185 -20.01 5.81 -32.62
N GLY A 186 -19.16 5.57 -31.62
CA GLY A 186 -19.13 4.32 -30.88
C GLY A 186 -18.92 4.61 -29.40
N THR A 187 -20.01 4.60 -28.64
CA THR A 187 -20.00 4.58 -27.18
C THR A 187 -19.42 3.25 -26.73
N THR A 188 -18.17 3.23 -26.26
CA THR A 188 -17.58 2.02 -25.68
C THR A 188 -18.07 1.86 -24.25
N THR A 189 -19.12 1.06 -24.08
CA THR A 189 -19.50 0.48 -22.79
C THR A 189 -18.38 -0.45 -22.32
N THR A 190 -17.58 -0.01 -21.37
CA THR A 190 -16.62 -0.87 -20.67
C THR A 190 -17.38 -1.87 -19.80
N GLN A 191 -17.40 -3.13 -20.23
CA GLN A 191 -17.89 -4.25 -19.43
C GLN A 191 -16.90 -4.54 -18.29
N PRO A 192 -17.30 -4.54 -17.00
CA PRO A 192 -16.42 -4.97 -15.92
C PRO A 192 -16.14 -6.48 -16.03
N ARG A 193 -14.87 -6.89 -15.94
CA ARG A 193 -14.44 -8.29 -15.86
C ARG A 193 -14.38 -8.78 -14.39
N PRO A 194 -14.50 -10.08 -14.13
CA PRO A 194 -15.12 -10.60 -12.92
C PRO A 194 -14.18 -10.50 -11.71
N GLY A 195 -14.62 -9.82 -10.66
CA GLY A 195 -13.99 -9.90 -9.35
C GLY A 195 -14.07 -11.32 -8.79
N VAL A 196 -13.11 -11.68 -7.94
CA VAL A 196 -13.21 -12.92 -7.16
C VAL A 196 -14.34 -12.72 -6.14
N GLN A 197 -15.46 -13.39 -6.36
CA GLN A 197 -16.54 -13.46 -5.37
C GLN A 197 -16.20 -14.54 -4.36
N VAL A 198 -15.79 -14.12 -3.16
CA VAL A 198 -15.74 -14.99 -1.99
C VAL A 198 -17.09 -14.89 -1.31
N THR A 199 -17.92 -15.91 -1.48
CA THR A 199 -19.21 -16.03 -0.79
C THR A 199 -19.05 -16.90 0.43
N THR A 200 -19.35 -16.33 1.60
CA THR A 200 -19.53 -17.08 2.84
C THR A 200 -20.94 -16.84 3.33
N GLU A 201 -21.59 -17.88 3.84
CA GLU A 201 -22.91 -17.75 4.44
C GLU A 201 -22.75 -17.17 5.85
N LEU A 202 -23.48 -16.09 6.14
CA LEU A 202 -23.64 -15.57 7.48
C LEU A 202 -24.83 -16.29 8.11
N SER A 203 -24.64 -16.83 9.30
CA SER A 203 -25.77 -17.37 10.06
C SER A 203 -26.76 -16.26 10.41
N HIS A 204 -28.01 -16.63 10.68
CA HIS A 204 -29.05 -15.67 11.04
C HIS A 204 -28.66 -14.83 12.27
N ASP A 205 -28.11 -15.49 13.31
CA ASP A 205 -27.68 -14.84 14.55
C ASP A 205 -26.52 -13.84 14.33
N GLU A 206 -25.57 -14.16 13.45
CA GLU A 206 -24.49 -13.24 13.08
C GLU A 206 -25.03 -12.03 12.31
N SER A 207 -25.99 -12.26 11.41
CA SER A 207 -26.63 -11.19 10.65
C SER A 207 -27.40 -10.22 11.56
N GLU A 208 -28.14 -10.74 12.55
CA GLU A 208 -28.83 -9.91 13.54
C GLU A 208 -27.84 -9.12 14.40
N THR A 209 -26.72 -9.75 14.79
CA THR A 209 -25.67 -9.09 15.57
C THR A 209 -25.04 -7.93 14.80
N ILE A 210 -24.75 -8.11 13.51
CA ILE A 210 -24.22 -7.05 12.64
C ILE A 210 -25.23 -5.91 12.50
N ILE A 211 -26.51 -6.23 12.28
CA ILE A 211 -27.57 -5.22 12.15
C ILE A 211 -27.75 -4.43 13.46
N ALA A 212 -27.71 -5.10 14.61
CA ALA A 212 -27.82 -4.45 15.92
C ALA A 212 -26.66 -3.48 16.16
N ARG A 213 -25.42 -3.90 15.89
CA ARG A 213 -24.22 -3.04 16.00
C ARG A 213 -24.27 -1.87 15.03
N ALA A 214 -24.70 -2.11 13.79
CA ALA A 214 -24.84 -1.06 12.79
C ALA A 214 -25.86 0.02 13.25
N ARG A 215 -27.01 -0.39 13.80
CA ARG A 215 -28.00 0.55 14.36
C ARG A 215 -27.44 1.36 15.52
N GLN A 216 -26.74 0.70 16.46
CA GLN A 216 -26.13 1.38 17.61
C GLN A 216 -25.06 2.39 17.18
N ALA A 217 -24.32 2.09 16.12
CA ALA A 217 -23.29 2.96 15.55
C ALA A 217 -23.82 3.95 14.51
N GLN A 218 -25.14 3.99 14.26
CA GLN A 218 -25.77 4.81 13.20
C GLN A 218 -25.15 4.59 11.80
N ARG A 219 -24.83 3.34 11.46
CA ARG A 219 -24.28 2.92 10.16
C ARG A 219 -25.21 1.95 9.45
N SER A 220 -24.96 1.74 8.15
CA SER A 220 -25.60 0.63 7.45
C SER A 220 -24.97 -0.73 7.84
N PRO A 221 -25.72 -1.84 7.79
CA PRO A 221 -25.18 -3.17 8.04
C PRO A 221 -23.98 -3.52 7.14
N GLN A 222 -23.96 -3.03 5.89
CA GLN A 222 -22.86 -3.24 4.94
C GLN A 222 -21.59 -2.51 5.39
N GLN A 223 -21.71 -1.29 5.91
CA GLN A 223 -20.58 -0.53 6.44
C GLN A 223 -19.99 -1.18 7.68
N GLU A 224 -20.85 -1.69 8.56
CA GLU A 224 -20.39 -2.40 9.77
C GLU A 224 -19.73 -3.73 9.42
N LEU A 225 -20.28 -4.50 8.47
CA LEU A 225 -19.64 -5.71 7.97
C LEU A 225 -18.27 -5.41 7.33
N ALA A 226 -18.17 -4.41 6.46
CA ALA A 226 -16.90 -4.01 5.86
C ALA A 226 -15.87 -3.54 6.90
N ARG A 227 -16.32 -2.85 7.96
CA ARG A 227 -15.48 -2.49 9.11
C ARG A 227 -14.99 -3.74 9.86
N LEU A 228 -15.88 -4.70 10.14
CA LEU A 228 -15.52 -5.93 10.85
C LEU A 228 -14.54 -6.78 10.04
N ILE A 229 -14.71 -6.88 8.73
CA ILE A 229 -13.75 -7.54 7.83
C ILE A 229 -12.38 -6.84 7.92
N ARG A 230 -12.34 -5.51 7.80
CA ARG A 230 -11.10 -4.73 7.97
C ARG A 230 -10.46 -4.95 9.34
N LEU A 231 -11.27 -4.98 10.41
CA LEU A 231 -10.78 -5.21 11.76
C LEU A 231 -10.20 -6.61 11.91
N ALA A 232 -10.89 -7.64 11.39
CA ALA A 232 -10.44 -9.03 11.44
C ALA A 232 -9.12 -9.22 10.66
N MET A 233 -9.05 -8.69 9.44
CA MET A 233 -7.82 -8.70 8.64
C MET A 233 -6.66 -7.97 9.33
N ASN A 234 -6.95 -6.93 10.11
CA ASN A 234 -5.96 -6.22 10.93
C ASN A 234 -5.63 -6.96 12.24
N HIS A 235 -6.54 -7.78 12.78
CA HIS A 235 -6.38 -8.51 14.05
C HIS A 235 -5.64 -9.84 13.88
N ASP A 236 -5.76 -10.48 12.71
CA ASP A 236 -4.93 -11.64 12.33
C ASP A 236 -3.45 -11.28 12.20
N TYR A 237 -3.13 -9.99 12.10
CA TYR A 237 -1.76 -9.45 12.22
C TYR A 237 -1.31 -9.20 13.68
N GLN A 238 -2.23 -9.21 14.65
CA GLN A 238 -1.97 -8.88 16.06
C GLN A 238 -1.92 -10.09 17.00
N SER A 239 -2.35 -11.28 16.57
CA SER A 239 -2.25 -12.49 17.38
C SER A 239 -0.94 -13.24 17.08
N PRO A 240 -0.01 -13.42 18.04
CA PRO A 240 1.08 -14.37 17.84
C PRO A 240 0.50 -15.79 17.76
N PRO A 241 1.07 -16.72 16.98
CA PRO A 241 0.71 -18.11 17.10
C PRO A 241 0.99 -18.55 18.54
N GLY A 242 -0.05 -19.06 19.20
CA GLY A 242 0.04 -19.65 20.54
C GLY A 242 1.06 -20.78 20.57
N HIS A 243 1.69 -20.90 21.75
CA HIS A 243 2.71 -21.89 22.11
C HIS A 243 2.34 -23.34 21.83
#